data_AF-A0A2Z4IS79-F1
#
_entry.id   AF-A0A2Z4IS79-F1
#
_cell.length_a   1.000
_cell.length_b   1.000
_cell.length_c   1.000
_cell.angle_alpha   90.00
_cell.angle_beta   90.00
_cell.angle_gamma   90.00
#
_symmetry.space_group_name_H-M   'P 1'
#
loop_
_entity.id
_entity.type
_entity.pdbx_description
1 polymer ?
#
loop_
_entity_poly.entity_id
_entity_poly.type
_entity_poly.pdbx_seq_one_letter_code
_entity_poly.pdbx_strand_id
1 'polypeptide(L)'
;MTGREAFDTHDEHWSHRAGDRSRKVDDMRPVIARRRSVTCRTLMRLIRASRRSRVLTQLHYDSTAPYAVSVLFNVNTDAPVEWVLGRDLMSAGRHELSGAGDVRVWPSEILDGVVFISLRSGAEMEVLAASARAIDTFVERTHQVVPPGEEEQHLDLDGVVRRLMDEPS
;
A
#
# COMPACT_ATOMS: atom_id res chain seq x y z
N MET A 1 -9.65 54.12 48.32
CA MET A 1 -8.65 53.52 47.41
C MET A 1 -9.39 52.47 46.59
N THR A 2 -9.95 52.89 45.45
CA THR A 2 -9.55 52.52 44.06
C THR A 2 -10.04 51.12 43.65
N GLY A 3 -10.85 50.90 42.63
CA GLY A 3 -11.47 51.78 41.64
C GLY A 3 -12.08 50.97 40.48
N ARG A 4 -13.07 51.59 39.80
CA ARG A 4 -13.48 51.51 38.37
C ARG A 4 -13.78 50.13 37.77
N GLU A 5 -15.04 49.82 37.50
CA GLU A 5 -15.84 50.25 36.32
C GLU A 5 -15.29 49.74 35.00
N ALA A 6 -16.07 48.82 34.43
CA ALA A 6 -15.99 48.32 33.07
C ALA A 6 -16.01 49.50 32.08
N PHE A 7 -15.03 49.52 31.20
CA PHE A 7 -15.04 50.37 30.03
C PHE A 7 -15.22 49.49 28.80
N ASP A 8 -16.37 49.69 28.14
CA ASP A 8 -16.57 49.41 26.74
C ASP A 8 -15.39 49.93 25.92
N THR A 9 -14.90 49.12 24.99
CA THR A 9 -14.05 49.62 23.90
C THR A 9 -14.48 48.94 22.61
N HIS A 10 -15.35 49.67 21.91
CA HIS A 10 -15.36 49.94 20.47
C HIS A 10 -15.18 48.78 19.49
N ASP A 11 -16.25 48.61 18.72
CA ASP A 11 -16.31 48.12 17.35
C ASP A 11 -15.11 48.53 16.48
N GLU A 12 -14.63 47.50 15.79
CA GLU A 12 -14.33 47.48 14.36
C GLU A 12 -13.63 48.70 13.75
N HIS A 13 -12.30 48.60 13.64
CA HIS A 13 -11.60 49.18 12.50
C HIS A 13 -10.44 48.28 12.05
N TRP A 14 -10.80 47.15 11.43
CA TRP A 14 -9.85 46.39 10.61
C TRP A 14 -9.99 46.82 9.15
N SER A 15 -9.10 47.70 8.73
CA SER A 15 -8.82 47.93 7.31
C SER A 15 -7.31 48.02 7.13
N HIS A 16 -6.67 46.86 6.95
CA HIS A 16 -5.37 46.80 6.28
C HIS A 16 -5.36 45.68 5.23
N ARG A 17 -5.15 46.16 4.00
CA ARG A 17 -4.97 45.46 2.73
C ARG A 17 -3.97 44.30 2.79
N ALA A 18 -4.29 43.33 1.94
CA ALA A 18 -3.40 42.55 1.07
C ALA A 18 -2.34 41.66 1.74
N GLY A 19 -2.72 40.40 1.90
CA GLY A 19 -1.80 39.26 1.92
C GLY A 19 -2.44 38.15 1.10
N ASP A 20 -2.18 38.21 -0.21
CA ASP A 20 -2.47 37.17 -1.20
C ASP A 20 -2.10 35.78 -0.65
N ARG A 21 -3.10 35.07 -0.13
CA ARG A 21 -3.06 33.63 0.10
C ARG A 21 -3.92 32.94 -0.96
N SER A 22 -3.73 33.33 -2.22
CA SER A 22 -3.98 32.43 -3.33
C SER A 22 -2.90 31.36 -3.30
N ARG A 23 -3.06 30.40 -2.39
CA ARG A 23 -2.39 29.11 -2.52
C ARG A 23 -2.92 28.57 -3.84
N LYS A 24 -2.10 28.63 -4.90
CA LYS A 24 -2.44 28.11 -6.22
C LYS A 24 -3.04 26.72 -6.06
N VAL A 25 -4.35 26.63 -6.18
CA VAL A 25 -5.11 25.39 -6.46
C VAL A 25 -4.97 25.04 -7.96
N ASP A 26 -4.21 25.86 -8.70
CA ASP A 26 -3.97 25.78 -10.13
C ASP A 26 -2.61 25.12 -10.39
N ASP A 27 -2.56 23.79 -10.24
CA ASP A 27 -1.89 22.84 -11.16
C ASP A 27 -2.11 21.39 -10.68
N MET A 28 -3.37 20.99 -10.45
CA MET A 28 -3.71 19.57 -10.31
C MET A 28 -4.21 19.04 -11.65
N ARG A 29 -3.42 19.26 -12.70
CA ARG A 29 -3.58 18.44 -13.90
C ARG A 29 -3.14 17.04 -13.50
N PRO A 30 -3.96 15.99 -13.69
CA PRO A 30 -3.47 14.64 -13.51
C PRO A 30 -2.33 14.48 -14.52
N VAL A 31 -1.09 14.49 -14.04
CA VAL A 31 0.00 13.91 -14.79
C VAL A 31 -0.45 12.47 -14.94
N ILE A 32 -0.89 12.08 -16.13
CA ILE A 32 -1.18 10.68 -16.44
C ILE A 32 0.17 9.99 -16.33
N ALA A 33 0.53 9.60 -15.10
CA ALA A 33 1.80 9.00 -14.79
C ALA A 33 1.87 7.75 -15.65
N ARG A 34 2.91 7.66 -16.49
CA ARG A 34 3.06 6.53 -17.39
C ARG A 34 2.97 5.24 -16.57
N ARG A 35 2.04 4.36 -16.95
CA ARG A 35 1.91 3.04 -16.34
C ARG A 35 3.27 2.34 -16.35
N ARG A 36 3.75 1.97 -15.17
CA ARG A 36 4.99 1.25 -14.96
C ARG A 36 4.69 0.06 -14.07
N SER A 37 5.32 -1.07 -14.37
CA SER A 37 5.16 -2.27 -13.56
C SER A 37 6.50 -2.83 -13.11
N VAL A 38 6.46 -3.53 -11.97
CA VAL A 38 7.60 -4.28 -11.43
C VAL A 38 7.14 -5.72 -11.31
N THR A 39 7.93 -6.65 -11.87
CA THR A 39 7.68 -8.08 -11.73
C THR A 39 8.90 -8.76 -11.12
N CYS A 40 8.66 -9.65 -10.15
CA CYS A 40 9.67 -10.50 -9.55
C CYS A 40 9.16 -11.94 -9.48
N ARG A 41 9.87 -12.88 -10.11
CA ARG A 41 9.60 -14.31 -9.97
C ARG A 41 10.56 -14.89 -8.94
N THR A 42 10.01 -15.61 -7.98
CA THR A 42 10.77 -16.21 -6.88
C THR A 42 10.17 -17.55 -6.49
N LEU A 43 11.00 -18.42 -5.91
CA LEU A 43 10.53 -19.66 -5.31
C LEU A 43 10.26 -19.42 -3.83
N MET A 44 9.01 -19.65 -3.42
CA MET A 44 8.63 -19.67 -2.02
C MET A 44 8.50 -21.12 -1.54
N ARG A 45 8.54 -21.32 -0.22
CA ARG A 45 8.22 -22.62 0.37
C ARG A 45 6.86 -22.54 1.03
N LEU A 46 5.94 -23.38 0.58
CA LEU A 46 4.67 -23.59 1.24
C LEU A 46 4.85 -24.59 2.38
N ILE A 47 4.52 -24.16 3.59
CA ILE A 47 4.63 -24.91 4.84
C ILE A 47 3.24 -25.38 5.23
N ARG A 48 3.05 -26.70 5.20
CA ARG A 48 1.89 -27.39 5.77
C ARG A 48 2.38 -28.36 6.85
N ALA A 49 1.50 -28.75 7.77
CA ALA A 49 1.80 -29.51 8.99
C ALA A 49 3.01 -30.47 8.91
N SER A 50 3.06 -31.33 7.90
CA SER A 50 4.14 -32.31 7.70
C SER A 50 4.83 -32.22 6.33
N ARG A 51 4.54 -31.18 5.53
CA ARG A 51 5.08 -31.03 4.16
C ARG A 51 5.61 -29.64 3.90
N ARG A 52 6.76 -29.59 3.23
CA ARG A 52 7.37 -28.37 2.71
C ARG A 52 7.52 -28.55 1.22
N SER A 53 6.82 -27.74 0.44
CA SER A 53 6.85 -27.80 -1.03
C SER A 53 7.30 -26.47 -1.60
N ARG A 54 8.02 -26.50 -2.73
CA ARG A 54 8.42 -25.28 -3.42
C ARG A 54 7.29 -24.84 -4.34
N VAL A 55 6.96 -23.55 -4.29
CA VAL A 55 5.93 -22.93 -5.12
C VAL A 55 6.60 -21.82 -5.92
N LEU A 56 6.44 -21.85 -7.24
CA LEU A 56 6.85 -20.75 -8.09
C LEU A 56 5.84 -19.61 -7.94
N THR A 57 6.33 -18.46 -7.50
CA THR A 57 5.51 -17.29 -7.18
C THR A 57 5.96 -16.11 -8.02
N GLN A 58 5.00 -15.34 -8.53
CA GLN A 58 5.24 -14.07 -9.19
C GLN A 58 4.65 -12.94 -8.35
N LEU A 59 5.49 -11.99 -7.95
CA LEU A 59 5.09 -10.71 -7.40
C LEU A 59 4.95 -9.72 -8.55
N HIS A 60 3.84 -9.00 -8.60
CA HIS A 60 3.56 -7.99 -9.60
C HIS A 60 3.03 -6.72 -8.94
N TYR A 61 3.62 -5.60 -9.31
CA TYR A 61 3.20 -4.26 -8.92
C TYR A 61 2.88 -3.47 -10.17
N ASP A 62 1.80 -2.71 -10.12
CA ASP A 62 1.36 -1.81 -11.19
C ASP A 62 1.15 -0.42 -10.61
N SER A 63 1.77 0.60 -11.21
CA SER A 63 1.62 1.97 -10.73
C SER A 63 0.19 2.48 -10.78
N THR A 64 -0.73 1.88 -11.57
CA THR A 64 -2.15 2.26 -11.55
C THR A 64 -2.92 1.76 -10.33
N ALA A 65 -2.33 0.84 -9.56
CA ALA A 65 -2.83 0.36 -8.28
C ALA A 65 -1.72 0.48 -7.23
N PRO A 66 -1.30 1.72 -6.88
CA PRO A 66 -0.03 1.99 -6.20
C PRO A 66 0.08 1.43 -4.77
N TYR A 67 -1.05 1.07 -4.17
CA TYR A 67 -1.08 0.44 -2.84
C TYR A 67 -1.09 -1.09 -2.89
N ALA A 68 -1.22 -1.70 -4.06
CA ALA A 68 -1.48 -3.12 -4.23
C ALA A 68 -0.29 -3.86 -4.85
N VAL A 69 -0.05 -5.08 -4.34
CA VAL A 69 0.87 -6.06 -4.91
C VAL A 69 0.09 -7.33 -5.21
N SER A 70 0.01 -7.70 -6.48
CA SER A 70 -0.49 -9.00 -6.91
C SER A 70 0.55 -10.08 -6.67
N VAL A 71 0.14 -11.17 -6.04
CA VAL A 71 0.95 -12.35 -5.74
C VAL A 71 0.30 -13.56 -6.38
N LEU A 72 0.94 -14.08 -7.43
CA LEU A 72 0.46 -15.25 -8.16
C LEU A 72 1.27 -16.48 -7.74
N PHE A 73 0.60 -17.46 -7.12
CA PHE A 73 1.17 -18.75 -6.75
C PHE A 73 0.95 -19.80 -7.84
N ASN A 74 1.78 -20.84 -7.83
CA ASN A 74 1.74 -21.95 -8.80
C ASN A 74 1.80 -21.48 -10.25
N VAL A 75 2.69 -20.53 -10.53
CA VAL A 75 2.90 -19.98 -11.87
C VAL A 75 3.23 -21.12 -12.85
N ASN A 76 2.58 -21.12 -14.03
CA ASN A 76 2.68 -22.15 -15.08
C ASN A 76 2.05 -23.51 -14.74
N THR A 77 1.12 -23.55 -13.79
CA THR A 77 0.25 -24.72 -13.56
C THR A 77 -1.16 -24.43 -14.07
N ASP A 78 -2.00 -25.46 -14.17
CA ASP A 78 -3.40 -25.33 -14.61
C ASP A 78 -4.31 -24.63 -13.58
N ALA A 79 -3.81 -24.38 -12.36
CA ALA A 79 -4.56 -23.78 -11.27
C ALA A 79 -3.74 -22.71 -10.52
N PRO A 80 -3.43 -21.57 -11.17
CA PRO A 80 -2.78 -20.46 -10.49
C PRO A 80 -3.72 -19.83 -9.47
N VAL A 81 -3.16 -19.36 -8.35
CA VAL A 81 -3.93 -18.66 -7.29
C VAL A 81 -3.38 -17.27 -7.12
N GLU A 82 -4.22 -16.25 -7.29
CA GLU A 82 -3.85 -14.85 -7.12
C GLU A 82 -4.31 -14.31 -5.76
N TRP A 83 -3.43 -13.57 -5.10
CA TRP A 83 -3.71 -12.79 -3.92
C TRP A 83 -3.31 -11.35 -4.15
N VAL A 84 -4.04 -10.40 -3.55
CA VAL A 84 -3.65 -8.99 -3.54
C VAL A 84 -3.29 -8.60 -2.12
N LEU A 85 -2.08 -8.10 -1.94
CA LEU A 85 -1.53 -7.66 -0.66
C LEU A 85 -1.27 -6.16 -0.70
N GLY A 86 -1.28 -5.52 0.47
CA GLY A 86 -0.79 -4.15 0.60
C GLY A 86 0.71 -4.08 0.32
N ARG A 87 1.14 -3.11 -0.47
CA ARG A 87 2.57 -2.80 -0.69
C ARG A 87 3.28 -2.53 0.64
N ASP A 88 2.66 -1.69 1.47
CA ASP A 88 3.20 -1.32 2.78
C ASP A 88 3.16 -2.49 3.76
N LEU A 89 2.21 -3.41 3.61
CA LEU A 89 2.17 -4.64 4.40
C LEU A 89 3.41 -5.52 4.12
N MET A 90 3.82 -5.62 2.86
CA MET A 90 5.04 -6.34 2.48
C MET A 90 6.31 -5.65 3.02
N SER A 91 6.32 -4.32 3.05
CA SER A 91 7.41 -3.52 3.60
C SER A 91 7.50 -3.63 5.12
N ALA A 92 6.39 -3.45 5.84
CA ALA A 92 6.35 -3.50 7.31
C ALA A 92 6.62 -4.92 7.83
N GLY A 93 6.01 -5.92 7.19
CA GLY A 93 6.16 -7.34 7.53
C GLY A 93 7.57 -7.90 7.36
N ARG A 94 8.48 -7.11 6.76
CA ARG A 94 9.91 -7.40 6.73
C ARG A 94 10.59 -7.21 8.08
N HIS A 95 10.05 -6.32 8.91
CA HIS A 95 10.68 -5.84 10.14
C HIS A 95 9.94 -6.29 11.39
N GLU A 96 8.62 -6.45 11.33
CA GLU A 96 7.79 -6.85 12.46
C GLU A 96 6.59 -7.69 12.01
N LEU A 97 5.81 -8.18 12.97
CA LEU A 97 4.53 -8.82 12.67
C LEU A 97 3.54 -7.74 12.21
N SER A 98 3.15 -7.81 10.94
CA SER A 98 2.23 -6.86 10.32
C SER A 98 1.06 -7.57 9.65
N GLY A 99 -0.05 -6.85 9.50
CA GLY A 99 -1.28 -7.34 8.86
C GLY A 99 -2.33 -7.82 9.86
N ALA A 100 -3.56 -7.93 9.36
CA ALA A 100 -4.73 -8.33 10.13
C ALA A 100 -5.68 -9.15 9.24
N GLY A 101 -6.58 -9.89 9.88
CA GLY A 101 -7.55 -10.73 9.16
C GLY A 101 -6.87 -11.87 8.43
N ASP A 102 -6.97 -11.85 7.10
CA ASP A 102 -6.63 -12.98 6.24
C ASP A 102 -5.19 -12.98 5.73
N VAL A 103 -4.47 -11.87 5.92
CA VAL A 103 -3.05 -11.76 5.57
C VAL A 103 -2.26 -11.28 6.77
N ARG A 104 -1.16 -11.98 7.06
CA ARG A 104 -0.10 -11.48 7.95
C ARG A 104 1.25 -11.74 7.33
N VAL A 105 2.19 -10.85 7.60
CA VAL A 105 3.57 -10.94 7.13
C VAL A 105 4.49 -10.64 8.31
N TRP A 106 5.53 -11.47 8.52
CA TRP A 106 6.47 -11.27 9.63
C TRP A 106 7.84 -11.88 9.33
N PRO A 107 8.93 -11.31 9.86
CA PRO A 107 10.25 -11.93 9.74
C PRO A 107 10.35 -13.18 10.61
N SER A 108 11.19 -14.13 10.20
CA SER A 108 11.58 -15.22 11.08
C SER A 108 12.54 -14.71 12.16
N GLU A 109 12.32 -15.11 13.42
CA GLU A 109 13.25 -14.81 14.52
C GLU A 109 14.46 -15.75 14.57
N ILE A 110 14.33 -16.97 14.04
CA ILE A 110 15.36 -18.03 14.13
C ILE A 110 16.15 -18.19 12.82
N LEU A 111 15.50 -17.97 11.66
CA LEU A 111 16.08 -18.15 10.33
C LEU A 111 16.34 -16.79 9.69
N ASP A 112 17.61 -16.39 9.63
CA ASP A 112 18.00 -15.17 8.95
C ASP A 112 17.55 -15.15 7.48
N GLY A 113 17.07 -14.00 7.04
CA GLY A 113 16.69 -13.79 5.65
C GLY A 113 15.41 -14.50 5.20
N VAL A 114 14.57 -14.95 6.14
CA VAL A 114 13.24 -15.52 5.86
C VAL A 114 12.14 -14.58 6.33
N VAL A 115 11.16 -14.36 5.46
CA VAL A 115 9.89 -13.70 5.79
C VAL A 115 8.76 -14.71 5.62
N PHE A 116 7.87 -14.79 6.59
CA PHE A 116 6.67 -15.59 6.53
C PHE A 116 5.48 -14.76 6.07
N ILE A 117 4.62 -15.37 5.25
CA ILE A 117 3.35 -14.80 4.80
C ILE A 117 2.28 -15.83 5.10
N SER A 118 1.31 -15.50 5.96
CA SER A 118 0.10 -16.32 6.14
C SER A 118 -1.03 -15.80 5.29
N LEU A 119 -1.74 -16.70 4.61
CA LEU A 119 -2.92 -16.43 3.82
C LEU A 119 -4.06 -17.32 4.32
N ARG A 120 -5.21 -16.73 4.63
CA ARG A 120 -6.38 -17.45 5.12
C ARG A 120 -7.55 -17.28 4.17
N SER A 121 -8.09 -18.39 3.68
CA SER A 121 -9.32 -18.41 2.88
C SER A 121 -10.34 -19.31 3.56
N GLY A 122 -11.42 -18.71 4.08
CA GLY A 122 -12.39 -19.42 4.91
C GLY A 122 -11.74 -20.08 6.14
N ALA A 123 -11.89 -21.39 6.26
CA ALA A 123 -11.30 -22.18 7.35
C ALA A 123 -9.85 -22.61 7.10
N GLU A 124 -9.33 -22.43 5.88
CA GLU A 124 -7.99 -22.87 5.51
C GLU A 124 -6.96 -21.75 5.72
N MET A 125 -5.81 -22.12 6.27
CA MET A 125 -4.67 -21.22 6.44
C MET A 125 -3.42 -21.85 5.84
N GLU A 126 -2.71 -21.05 5.03
CA GLU A 126 -1.45 -21.42 4.42
C GLU A 126 -0.34 -20.49 4.89
N VAL A 127 0.86 -21.03 5.10
CA VAL A 127 2.03 -20.24 5.45
C VAL A 127 3.12 -20.45 4.41
N LEU A 128 3.59 -19.36 3.84
CA LEU A 128 4.69 -19.33 2.89
C LEU A 128 5.93 -18.76 3.56
N ALA A 129 7.08 -19.37 3.30
CA ALA A 129 8.38 -18.79 3.59
C ALA A 129 8.99 -18.23 2.30
N ALA A 130 9.23 -16.93 2.30
CA ALA A 130 9.84 -16.17 1.22
C ALA A 130 11.28 -15.74 1.59
N SER A 131 12.10 -15.48 0.57
CA SER A 131 13.39 -14.83 0.78
C SER A 131 13.19 -13.37 1.11
N ALA A 132 13.68 -12.94 2.27
CA ALA A 132 13.67 -11.55 2.70
C ALA A 132 14.29 -10.62 1.64
N ARG A 133 15.46 -10.99 1.11
CA ARG A 133 16.14 -10.25 0.04
C ARG A 133 15.26 -10.06 -1.21
N ALA A 134 14.50 -11.07 -1.59
CA ALA A 134 13.60 -10.98 -2.75
C ALA A 134 12.43 -10.03 -2.50
N ILE A 135 11.88 -10.02 -1.27
CA ILE A 135 10.87 -9.05 -0.85
C ILE A 135 11.46 -7.64 -0.84
N ASP A 136 12.60 -7.45 -0.18
CA ASP A 136 13.29 -6.14 -0.07
C ASP A 136 13.56 -5.54 -1.44
N THR A 137 14.17 -6.34 -2.34
CA THR A 137 14.50 -5.89 -3.70
C THR A 137 13.25 -5.56 -4.51
N PHE A 138 12.16 -6.31 -4.33
CA PHE A 138 10.91 -6.05 -5.02
C PHE A 138 10.27 -4.75 -4.52
N VAL A 139 10.10 -4.61 -3.20
CA VAL A 139 9.50 -3.42 -2.56
C VAL A 139 10.30 -2.16 -2.90
N GLU A 140 11.63 -2.21 -2.82
CA GLU A 140 12.48 -1.07 -3.18
C GLU A 140 12.23 -0.61 -4.62
N ARG A 141 12.11 -1.54 -5.57
CA ARG A 141 11.78 -1.21 -6.97
C ARG A 141 10.39 -0.61 -7.10
N THR A 142 9.41 -1.05 -6.30
CA THR A 142 8.07 -0.43 -6.31
C THR A 142 8.11 1.01 -5.80
N HIS A 143 8.91 1.30 -4.76
CA HIS A 143 9.11 2.65 -4.23
C HIS A 143 9.86 3.56 -5.21
N GLN A 144 10.74 3.01 -6.05
CA GLN A 144 11.35 3.76 -7.16
C GLN A 144 10.36 4.10 -8.27
N VAL A 145 9.28 3.33 -8.43
CA VAL A 145 8.23 3.59 -9.42
C VAL A 145 7.19 4.57 -8.91
N VAL A 146 6.76 4.40 -7.65
CA VAL A 146 5.88 5.33 -6.93
C VAL A 146 6.42 5.47 -5.50
N PRO A 147 7.06 6.58 -5.14
CA PRO A 147 7.53 6.80 -3.78
C PRO A 147 6.41 6.69 -2.74
N PRO A 148 6.71 6.21 -1.51
CA PRO A 148 5.75 6.28 -0.41
C PRO A 148 5.31 7.73 -0.15
N GLY A 149 3.99 7.94 -0.02
CA GLY A 149 3.38 9.26 0.13
C GLY A 149 3.02 9.96 -1.19
N GLU A 150 3.43 9.43 -2.35
CA GLU A 150 3.07 9.97 -3.67
C GLU A 150 1.97 9.16 -4.38
N GLU A 151 1.44 8.11 -3.74
CA GLU A 151 0.51 7.17 -4.37
C GLU A 151 -0.79 7.81 -4.88
N GLU A 152 -1.30 8.83 -4.19
CA GLU A 152 -2.53 9.54 -4.58
C GLU A 152 -2.44 10.13 -6.00
N GLN A 153 -1.24 10.56 -6.41
CA GLN A 153 -1.01 11.13 -7.75
C GLN A 153 -1.15 10.09 -8.87
N HIS A 154 -1.14 8.81 -8.51
CA HIS A 154 -1.23 7.69 -9.43
C HIS A 154 -2.61 7.00 -9.42
N LEU A 155 -3.50 7.39 -8.52
CA LEU A 155 -4.86 6.85 -8.44
C LEU A 155 -5.81 7.58 -9.39
N ASP A 156 -6.50 6.82 -10.24
CA ASP A 156 -7.66 7.29 -11.00
C ASP A 156 -8.94 7.12 -10.17
N LEU A 157 -9.06 7.90 -9.09
CA LEU A 157 -10.23 7.83 -8.19
C LEU A 157 -11.52 8.20 -8.93
N ASP A 158 -11.49 9.23 -9.76
CA ASP A 158 -12.66 9.68 -10.54
C ASP A 158 -13.16 8.59 -11.48
N GLY A 159 -12.26 7.90 -12.19
CA GLY A 159 -12.61 6.79 -13.06
C GLY A 159 -13.14 5.57 -12.30
N VAL A 160 -12.71 5.33 -11.06
CA VAL A 160 -13.26 4.26 -10.19
C VAL A 160 -14.66 4.62 -9.72
N VAL A 161 -14.86 5.85 -9.21
CA VAL A 161 -16.18 6.32 -8.74
C VAL A 161 -17.20 6.25 -9.88
N ARG A 162 -16.83 6.70 -11.08
CA ARG A 162 -17.72 6.63 -12.24
C ARG A 162 -18.14 5.20 -12.56
N ARG A 163 -17.21 4.24 -12.51
CA ARG A 163 -17.51 2.82 -12.74
C ARG A 163 -18.48 2.25 -11.71
N LEU A 164 -18.32 2.59 -10.43
CA LEU A 164 -19.22 2.16 -9.37
C LEU A 164 -20.63 2.77 -9.51
N MET A 165 -20.72 3.99 -10.04
CA MET A 165 -22.00 4.67 -10.29
C MET A 165 -22.68 4.19 -11.57
N ASP A 166 -21.90 3.68 -12.53
CA ASP A 166 -22.36 3.18 -13.83
C ASP A 166 -22.69 1.66 -13.80
N GLU A 167 -22.51 0.94 -12.68
CA GLU A 167 -22.93 -0.47 -12.58
C GLU A 167 -24.47 -0.57 -12.56
N PRO A 168 -25.10 -1.23 -13.56
CA PRO A 168 -26.53 -1.51 -13.49
C PRO A 168 -26.77 -2.57 -12.41
N SER A 169 -27.61 -2.22 -11.44
CA SER A 169 -28.11 -3.14 -10.41
C SER A 169 -28.94 -4.29 -10.97
#